data_AF-A0A8C5P0I0-F1
#
_entry.id   AF-A0A8C5P0I0-F1
#
_cell.length_a   1.000
_cell.length_b   1.000
_cell.length_c   1.000
_cell.angle_alpha   90.00
_cell.angle_beta   90.00
_cell.angle_gamma   90.00
#
_symmetry.space_group_name_H-M   'P 1'
#
loop_
_entity.id
_entity.type
_entity.pdbx_description
1 polymer ?
#
loop_
_entity_poly.entity_id
_entity_poly.type
_entity_poly.pdbx_seq_one_letter_code
_entity_poly.pdbx_strand_id
1 'polypeptide(L)'
;MSLRSSVSRLLRTQVHWVLKKSVHSVAVIGAPFSQGQKRKGVENGPAAVREAGLLKRLSNLGCHIKDFGDLSFTPVPKDDLYNNRVVNPRSVGLANQELTEVVSGAVSSGYSCVTVGGDHSLAIGTISGHARHCPDLCVIWVDAHADINTPLTTLTGNLHGQPVSFLLRELQDKVPQLPGFSWIKPCISSPNIVYIGLRDVDPAEHFILKNYDIQYFSMRDIDQLGIQKVMEQTFDLLIGKRQRPIHLSFDIDAFDPTLAPATGTPVVGGLTYREGMYITEEIHNT
;
A
#
# COMPACT_ATOMS: atom_id res chain seq x y z
N MET A 1 -36.93 37.56 -39.33
CA MET A 1 -36.16 36.30 -39.33
C MET A 1 -34.89 36.49 -38.51
N SER A 2 -34.79 35.83 -37.35
CA SER A 2 -33.54 35.28 -36.78
C SER A 2 -33.73 35.05 -35.27
N LEU A 3 -34.55 34.05 -34.93
CA LEU A 3 -34.65 33.47 -33.58
C LEU A 3 -33.96 32.10 -33.51
N ARG A 4 -33.05 31.80 -34.46
CA ARG A 4 -32.44 30.46 -34.63
C ARG A 4 -31.00 30.33 -34.11
N SER A 5 -30.38 31.35 -33.53
CA SER A 5 -28.94 31.29 -33.19
C SER A 5 -28.62 30.99 -31.72
N SER A 6 -29.55 31.16 -30.77
CA SER A 6 -29.22 30.97 -29.33
C SER A 6 -29.47 29.55 -28.81
N VAL A 7 -30.43 28.83 -29.40
CA VAL A 7 -30.80 27.47 -28.96
C VAL A 7 -29.75 26.42 -29.38
N SER A 8 -29.07 26.61 -30.51
CA SER A 8 -28.04 25.67 -30.99
C SER A 8 -26.72 25.73 -30.19
N ARG A 9 -26.46 26.84 -29.50
CA ARG A 9 -25.24 27.02 -28.68
C ARG A 9 -25.39 26.38 -27.30
N LEU A 10 -26.57 26.49 -26.69
CA LEU A 10 -26.92 25.85 -25.42
C LEU A 10 -27.03 24.32 -25.52
N LEU A 11 -27.51 23.81 -26.66
CA LEU A 11 -27.54 22.36 -26.90
C LEU A 11 -26.15 21.78 -27.19
N ARG A 12 -25.23 22.53 -27.81
CA ARG A 12 -23.84 22.07 -28.00
C ARG A 12 -23.03 22.04 -26.71
N THR A 13 -23.28 22.93 -25.76
CA THR A 13 -22.60 22.94 -24.45
C THR A 13 -23.17 21.89 -23.49
N GLN A 14 -24.47 21.59 -23.50
CA GLN A 14 -25.02 20.48 -22.72
C GLN A 14 -24.65 19.09 -23.28
N VAL A 15 -24.55 18.93 -24.60
CA VAL A 15 -24.16 17.65 -25.21
C VAL A 15 -22.64 17.38 -25.07
N HIS A 16 -21.81 18.41 -24.90
CA HIS A 16 -20.41 18.23 -24.49
C HIS A 16 -20.24 17.98 -22.98
N TRP A 17 -21.24 18.30 -22.14
CA TRP A 17 -21.25 18.02 -20.69
C TRP A 17 -21.63 16.57 -20.35
N VAL A 18 -22.04 15.78 -21.36
CA VAL A 18 -21.79 14.32 -21.36
C VAL A 18 -20.29 14.06 -21.58
N LEU A 19 -19.47 14.87 -20.91
CA LEU A 19 -18.03 14.79 -20.79
C LEU A 19 -17.75 13.32 -20.51
N LYS A 20 -16.97 12.71 -21.39
CA LYS A 20 -16.21 11.50 -21.13
C LYS A 20 -15.80 11.54 -19.65
N LYS A 21 -16.52 10.84 -18.77
CA LYS A 21 -15.90 10.35 -17.54
C LYS A 21 -14.72 9.55 -18.08
N SER A 22 -13.52 10.10 -17.94
CA SER A 22 -12.32 9.37 -18.29
C SER A 22 -12.42 8.05 -17.54
N VAL A 23 -12.56 6.95 -18.28
CA VAL A 23 -12.77 5.63 -17.70
C VAL A 23 -11.47 5.30 -16.99
N HIS A 24 -11.49 5.34 -15.65
CA HIS A 24 -10.29 5.08 -14.86
C HIS A 24 -9.90 3.62 -15.02
N SER A 25 -8.65 3.38 -15.43
CA SER A 25 -8.17 2.03 -15.71
C SER A 25 -7.49 1.45 -14.46
N VAL A 26 -7.94 0.27 -14.03
CA VAL A 26 -7.46 -0.39 -12.82
C VAL A 26 -6.87 -1.76 -13.17
N ALA A 27 -5.63 -1.99 -12.80
CA ALA A 27 -5.01 -3.31 -12.84
C ALA A 27 -5.26 -4.01 -11.49
N VAL A 28 -5.66 -5.27 -11.52
CA VAL A 28 -5.81 -6.11 -10.31
C VAL A 28 -4.81 -7.25 -10.39
N ILE A 29 -3.98 -7.38 -9.35
CA ILE A 29 -2.94 -8.41 -9.23
C ILE A 29 -3.16 -9.13 -7.90
N GLY A 30 -3.33 -10.44 -7.92
CA GLY A 30 -3.24 -11.25 -6.71
C GLY A 30 -1.79 -11.63 -6.43
N ALA A 31 -1.32 -11.39 -5.21
CA ALA A 31 0.02 -11.74 -4.77
C ALA A 31 -0.06 -12.73 -3.58
N PRO A 32 -0.44 -14.00 -3.81
CA PRO A 32 -0.68 -15.00 -2.76
C PRO A 32 0.64 -15.47 -2.10
N PHE A 33 1.26 -14.60 -1.32
CA PHE A 33 2.58 -14.82 -0.73
C PHE A 33 2.53 -14.81 0.79
N SER A 34 3.09 -15.84 1.42
CA SER A 34 2.99 -16.03 2.87
C SER A 34 4.33 -16.14 3.60
N GLN A 35 5.46 -16.14 2.88
CA GLN A 35 6.77 -16.45 3.46
C GLN A 35 7.44 -15.26 4.15
N GLY A 36 6.84 -14.06 4.13
CA GLY A 36 7.29 -12.94 4.95
C GLY A 36 6.96 -13.13 6.43
N GLN A 37 6.14 -14.12 6.77
CA GLN A 37 5.77 -14.50 8.14
C GLN A 37 5.59 -16.02 8.28
N LYS A 38 5.09 -16.50 9.44
CA LYS A 38 5.11 -17.93 9.80
C LYS A 38 3.75 -18.64 9.72
N ARG A 39 2.65 -17.89 9.74
CA ARG A 39 1.28 -18.43 9.64
C ARG A 39 0.97 -18.78 8.20
N LYS A 40 0.22 -19.87 8.02
CA LYS A 40 -0.40 -20.20 6.74
C LYS A 40 -1.75 -19.50 6.63
N GLY A 41 -2.26 -19.38 5.42
CA GLY A 41 -3.62 -18.92 5.11
C GLY A 41 -3.66 -17.56 4.42
N VAL A 42 -2.68 -16.69 4.63
CA VAL A 42 -2.64 -15.36 4.00
C VAL A 42 -2.50 -15.46 2.47
N GLU A 43 -1.89 -16.55 1.97
CA GLU A 43 -1.85 -16.89 0.55
C GLU A 43 -3.23 -17.08 -0.09
N ASN A 44 -4.29 -17.31 0.70
CA ASN A 44 -5.67 -17.39 0.21
C ASN A 44 -6.40 -16.03 0.20
N GLY A 45 -5.76 -14.97 0.71
CA GLY A 45 -6.31 -13.61 0.75
C GLY A 45 -6.80 -13.10 -0.61
N PRO A 46 -6.01 -13.23 -1.71
CA PRO A 46 -6.44 -12.79 -3.03
C PRO A 46 -7.72 -13.48 -3.51
N ALA A 47 -7.80 -14.80 -3.36
CA ALA A 47 -9.00 -15.57 -3.71
C ALA A 47 -10.21 -15.12 -2.89
N ALA A 48 -10.08 -14.98 -1.57
CA ALA A 48 -11.18 -14.56 -0.70
C ALA A 48 -11.73 -13.17 -1.06
N VAL A 49 -10.87 -12.20 -1.36
CA VAL A 49 -11.28 -10.85 -1.78
C VAL A 49 -11.94 -10.86 -3.17
N ARG A 50 -11.45 -11.70 -4.09
CA ARG A 50 -12.07 -11.90 -5.40
C ARG A 50 -13.47 -12.50 -5.27
N GLU A 51 -13.63 -13.54 -4.45
CA GLU A 51 -14.91 -14.19 -4.16
C GLU A 51 -15.91 -13.24 -3.50
N ALA A 52 -15.44 -12.29 -2.68
CA ALA A 52 -16.26 -11.21 -2.11
C ALA A 52 -16.73 -10.17 -3.14
N GLY A 53 -16.36 -10.32 -4.42
CA GLY A 53 -16.90 -9.57 -5.54
C GLY A 53 -16.10 -8.33 -5.96
N LEU A 54 -14.80 -8.25 -5.65
CA LEU A 54 -13.93 -7.11 -5.97
C LEU A 54 -14.09 -6.64 -7.43
N LEU A 55 -13.92 -7.55 -8.40
CA LEU A 55 -13.97 -7.21 -9.83
C LEU A 55 -15.33 -6.65 -10.24
N LYS A 56 -16.42 -7.24 -9.73
CA LYS A 56 -17.79 -6.77 -9.98
C LYS A 56 -18.01 -5.37 -9.40
N ARG A 57 -17.51 -5.09 -8.20
CA ARG A 57 -17.62 -3.78 -7.57
C ARG A 57 -16.86 -2.71 -8.35
N LEU A 58 -15.62 -2.97 -8.76
CA LEU A 58 -14.85 -2.07 -9.61
C LEU A 58 -15.53 -1.82 -10.97
N SER A 59 -16.12 -2.86 -11.57
CA SER A 59 -16.83 -2.74 -12.84
C SER A 59 -18.10 -1.89 -12.69
N ASN A 60 -18.83 -2.04 -11.58
CA ASN A 60 -20.00 -1.23 -11.26
C ASN A 60 -19.66 0.26 -11.01
N LEU A 61 -18.43 0.56 -10.59
CA LEU A 61 -17.92 1.93 -10.49
C LEU A 61 -17.53 2.53 -11.86
N GLY A 62 -17.57 1.71 -12.92
CA GLY A 62 -17.22 2.11 -14.27
C GLY A 62 -15.71 2.07 -14.56
N CYS A 63 -14.92 1.34 -13.78
CA CYS A 63 -13.49 1.16 -14.04
C CYS A 63 -13.26 0.22 -15.24
N HIS A 64 -12.27 0.52 -16.08
CA HIS A 64 -11.76 -0.44 -17.07
C HIS A 64 -10.73 -1.34 -16.39
N ILE A 65 -11.09 -2.61 -16.18
CA ILE A 65 -10.29 -3.53 -15.37
C ILE A 65 -9.39 -4.38 -16.26
N LYS A 66 -8.11 -4.45 -15.91
CA LYS A 66 -7.19 -5.48 -16.37
C LYS A 66 -6.84 -6.39 -15.21
N ASP A 67 -7.39 -7.61 -15.22
CA ASP A 67 -7.08 -8.61 -14.21
C ASP A 67 -5.87 -9.45 -14.65
N PHE A 68 -4.82 -9.45 -13.84
CA PHE A 68 -3.61 -10.25 -14.06
C PHE A 68 -3.72 -11.65 -13.43
N GLY A 69 -4.84 -11.96 -12.77
CA GLY A 69 -4.98 -13.18 -11.99
C GLY A 69 -4.13 -13.15 -10.73
N ASP A 70 -3.84 -14.34 -10.21
CA ASP A 70 -2.97 -14.52 -9.05
C ASP A 70 -1.60 -14.98 -9.53
N LEU A 71 -0.55 -14.31 -9.06
CA LEU A 71 0.83 -14.64 -9.43
C LEU A 71 1.26 -15.96 -8.80
N SER A 72 2.05 -16.73 -9.55
CA SER A 72 2.75 -17.91 -9.05
C SER A 72 4.23 -17.56 -8.87
N PHE A 73 4.63 -17.29 -7.63
CA PHE A 73 6.00 -16.91 -7.33
C PHE A 73 6.96 -18.10 -7.41
N THR A 74 8.16 -17.86 -7.96
CA THR A 74 9.17 -18.93 -8.09
C THR A 74 9.67 -19.39 -6.71
N PRO A 75 9.56 -20.69 -6.36
CA PRO A 75 10.06 -21.18 -5.09
C PRO A 75 11.59 -21.20 -5.06
N VAL A 76 12.18 -20.82 -3.92
CA VAL A 76 13.63 -20.89 -3.71
C VAL A 76 13.95 -22.09 -2.82
N PRO A 77 14.63 -23.14 -3.33
CA PRO A 77 15.02 -24.28 -2.51
C PRO A 77 16.12 -23.89 -1.51
N LYS A 78 16.07 -24.48 -0.31
CA LYS A 78 17.07 -24.30 0.76
C LYS A 78 17.28 -22.82 1.16
N ASP A 79 16.17 -22.12 1.39
CA ASP A 79 16.20 -20.73 1.85
C ASP A 79 16.35 -20.64 3.37
N ASP A 80 17.53 -21.00 3.85
CA ASP A 80 17.86 -21.01 5.27
C ASP A 80 17.85 -19.60 5.88
N LEU A 81 17.67 -19.55 7.20
CA LEU A 81 17.69 -18.31 7.98
C LEU A 81 18.95 -17.49 7.70
N TYR A 82 18.79 -16.18 7.49
CA TYR A 82 19.93 -15.27 7.48
C TYR A 82 20.29 -14.85 8.92
N ASN A 83 21.57 -14.98 9.27
CA ASN A 83 22.11 -14.71 10.61
C ASN A 83 21.31 -15.40 11.74
N ASN A 84 20.82 -16.62 11.50
CA ASN A 84 19.99 -17.39 12.43
C ASN A 84 18.74 -16.64 12.94
N ARG A 85 18.25 -15.64 12.19
CA ARG A 85 17.14 -14.78 12.60
C ARG A 85 16.13 -14.56 11.48
N VAL A 86 16.54 -13.96 10.36
CA VAL A 86 15.61 -13.55 9.30
C VAL A 86 15.15 -14.75 8.49
N VAL A 87 13.83 -14.91 8.36
CA VAL A 87 13.19 -16.09 7.76
C VAL A 87 12.92 -15.86 6.27
N ASN A 88 13.21 -16.87 5.45
CA ASN A 88 12.94 -16.91 4.00
C ASN A 88 13.45 -15.70 3.17
N PRO A 89 14.68 -15.18 3.39
CA PRO A 89 15.12 -13.96 2.73
C PRO A 89 15.18 -14.09 1.20
N ARG A 90 15.63 -15.22 0.63
CA ARG A 90 15.73 -15.33 -0.83
C ARG A 90 14.36 -15.46 -1.48
N SER A 91 13.44 -16.17 -0.84
CA SER A 91 12.07 -16.37 -1.32
C SER A 91 11.31 -15.05 -1.33
N VAL A 92 11.38 -14.28 -0.23
CA VAL A 92 10.78 -12.94 -0.15
C VAL A 92 11.42 -12.00 -1.16
N GLY A 93 12.74 -12.03 -1.30
CA GLY A 93 13.47 -11.21 -2.26
C GLY A 93 13.08 -11.48 -3.70
N LEU A 94 13.00 -12.75 -4.10
CA LEU A 94 12.65 -13.15 -5.48
C LEU A 94 11.18 -12.86 -5.79
N ALA A 95 10.25 -13.20 -4.89
CA ALA A 95 8.83 -12.93 -5.09
C ALA A 95 8.55 -11.43 -5.25
N ASN A 96 9.19 -10.59 -4.44
CA ASN A 96 9.08 -9.14 -4.57
C ASN A 96 9.74 -8.60 -5.84
N GLN A 97 10.82 -9.22 -6.32
CA GLN A 97 11.42 -8.86 -7.61
C GLN A 97 10.45 -9.13 -8.76
N GLU A 98 9.82 -10.31 -8.77
CA GLU A 98 8.80 -10.68 -9.76
C GLU A 98 7.59 -9.73 -9.69
N LEU A 99 7.08 -9.45 -8.49
CA LEU A 99 5.97 -8.52 -8.28
C LEU A 99 6.30 -7.09 -8.75
N THR A 100 7.54 -6.64 -8.52
CA THR A 100 8.02 -5.33 -8.97
C THR A 100 7.85 -5.17 -10.48
N GLU A 101 8.20 -6.19 -11.28
CA GLU A 101 8.07 -6.15 -12.73
C GLU A 101 6.61 -6.04 -13.18
N VAL A 102 5.70 -6.82 -12.56
CA VAL A 102 4.27 -6.80 -12.92
C VAL A 102 3.65 -5.44 -12.58
N VAL A 103 3.92 -4.90 -11.39
CA VAL A 103 3.41 -3.58 -10.97
C VAL A 103 3.99 -2.48 -11.84
N SER A 104 5.30 -2.50 -12.13
CA SER A 104 5.93 -1.55 -13.05
C SER A 104 5.29 -1.59 -14.45
N GLY A 105 5.01 -2.79 -14.97
CA GLY A 105 4.32 -2.99 -16.25
C GLY A 105 2.88 -2.47 -16.27
N ALA A 106 2.13 -2.65 -15.17
CA ALA A 106 0.78 -2.12 -15.04
C ALA A 106 0.78 -0.59 -14.98
N VAL A 107 1.63 0.00 -14.13
CA VAL A 107 1.73 1.46 -13.97
C VAL A 107 2.21 2.13 -15.28
N SER A 108 3.23 1.58 -15.95
CA SER A 108 3.69 2.11 -17.24
C SER A 108 2.63 2.06 -18.34
N SER A 109 1.67 1.14 -18.23
CA SER A 109 0.53 1.03 -19.14
C SER A 109 -0.64 1.95 -18.77
N GLY A 110 -0.46 2.85 -17.78
CA GLY A 110 -1.46 3.84 -17.38
C GLY A 110 -2.56 3.33 -16.43
N TYR A 111 -2.35 2.16 -15.79
CA TYR A 111 -3.29 1.63 -14.81
C TYR A 111 -2.95 2.11 -13.40
N SER A 112 -3.97 2.46 -12.62
CA SER A 112 -3.87 2.39 -11.15
C SER A 112 -3.78 0.92 -10.75
N CYS A 113 -2.80 0.57 -9.91
CA CYS A 113 -2.49 -0.82 -9.61
C CYS A 113 -3.02 -1.23 -8.23
N VAL A 114 -3.99 -2.13 -8.20
CA VAL A 114 -4.50 -2.77 -6.98
C VAL A 114 -3.82 -4.13 -6.83
N THR A 115 -2.96 -4.27 -5.82
CA THR A 115 -2.38 -5.57 -5.46
C THR A 115 -3.14 -6.10 -4.25
N VAL A 116 -3.74 -7.28 -4.38
CA VAL A 116 -4.37 -7.96 -3.25
C VAL A 116 -3.38 -8.95 -2.69
N GLY A 117 -3.09 -8.78 -1.41
CA GLY A 117 -1.94 -9.39 -0.78
C GLY A 117 -2.15 -10.80 -0.27
N GLY A 118 -1.02 -11.46 -0.08
CA GLY A 118 -0.71 -12.19 1.14
C GLY A 118 -0.13 -11.24 2.19
N ASP A 119 1.01 -11.57 2.80
CA ASP A 119 1.59 -10.76 3.89
C ASP A 119 2.25 -9.44 3.44
N HIS A 120 2.38 -8.47 4.36
CA HIS A 120 2.81 -7.09 4.05
C HIS A 120 4.25 -6.95 3.51
N SER A 121 5.06 -8.03 3.50
CA SER A 121 6.39 -7.98 2.85
C SER A 121 6.30 -7.68 1.35
N LEU A 122 5.14 -7.93 0.73
CA LEU A 122 4.86 -7.60 -0.68
C LEU A 122 4.92 -6.10 -0.99
N ALA A 123 4.82 -5.23 0.02
CA ALA A 123 4.96 -3.79 -0.15
C ALA A 123 6.35 -3.41 -0.70
N ILE A 124 7.37 -4.23 -0.45
CA ILE A 124 8.69 -4.07 -1.05
C ILE A 124 8.57 -4.05 -2.58
N GLY A 125 7.85 -5.01 -3.14
CA GLY A 125 7.66 -5.17 -4.58
C GLY A 125 6.70 -4.14 -5.17
N THR A 126 5.55 -3.91 -4.54
CA THR A 126 4.53 -2.97 -5.07
C THR A 126 5.05 -1.54 -5.11
N ILE A 127 5.71 -1.08 -4.05
CA ILE A 127 6.26 0.27 -3.96
C ILE A 127 7.46 0.41 -4.90
N SER A 128 8.38 -0.57 -4.91
CA SER A 128 9.51 -0.54 -5.84
C SER A 128 9.05 -0.50 -7.29
N GLY A 129 8.01 -1.25 -7.65
CA GLY A 129 7.45 -1.27 -9.00
C GLY A 129 6.77 0.04 -9.36
N HIS A 130 5.98 0.60 -8.43
CA HIS A 130 5.33 1.89 -8.61
C HIS A 130 6.35 3.03 -8.79
N ALA A 131 7.41 3.04 -7.96
CA ALA A 131 8.44 4.08 -7.98
C ALA A 131 9.27 4.11 -9.27
N ARG A 132 9.33 3.01 -10.05
CA ARG A 132 10.04 2.98 -11.34
C ARG A 132 9.45 3.95 -12.37
N HIS A 133 8.14 4.18 -12.32
CA HIS A 133 7.44 5.10 -13.22
C HIS A 133 6.91 6.34 -12.51
N CYS A 134 6.82 6.29 -11.19
CA CYS A 134 6.38 7.38 -10.33
C CYS A 134 7.43 7.62 -9.22
N PRO A 135 8.66 8.07 -9.54
CA PRO A 135 9.77 8.21 -8.58
C PRO A 135 9.50 9.24 -7.47
N ASP A 136 8.46 10.03 -7.67
CA ASP A 136 8.02 11.09 -6.79
C ASP A 136 6.80 10.72 -5.93
N LEU A 137 6.38 9.45 -5.96
CA LEU A 137 5.26 8.99 -5.17
C LEU A 137 5.42 9.31 -3.67
N CYS A 138 4.30 9.47 -2.99
CA CYS A 138 4.21 9.44 -1.54
C CYS A 138 3.43 8.20 -1.08
N VAL A 139 3.61 7.83 0.18
CA VAL A 139 2.98 6.65 0.78
C VAL A 139 2.09 7.05 1.93
N ILE A 140 0.87 6.54 1.92
CA ILE A 140 0.01 6.50 3.10
C ILE A 140 -0.02 5.03 3.54
N TRP A 141 0.46 4.77 4.75
CA TRP A 141 0.56 3.43 5.33
C TRP A 141 -0.49 3.29 6.43
N VAL A 142 -1.57 2.56 6.16
CA VAL A 142 -2.68 2.36 7.09
C VAL A 142 -2.52 0.99 7.73
N ASP A 143 -2.16 0.96 9.01
CA ASP A 143 -1.69 -0.26 9.68
C ASP A 143 -1.73 -0.10 11.21
N ALA A 144 -1.86 -1.20 11.94
CA ALA A 144 -1.65 -1.22 13.39
C ALA A 144 -0.17 -1.11 13.77
N HIS A 145 0.73 -1.54 12.88
CA HIS A 145 2.17 -1.68 13.05
C HIS A 145 2.94 -0.71 12.14
N ALA A 146 4.19 -0.43 12.49
CA ALA A 146 5.02 0.47 11.70
C ALA A 146 5.77 -0.25 10.57
N ASP A 147 5.94 -1.57 10.64
CA ASP A 147 6.57 -2.40 9.61
C ASP A 147 7.94 -1.87 9.12
N ILE A 148 8.68 -1.29 10.06
CA ILE A 148 9.91 -0.53 9.80
C ILE A 148 11.11 -1.08 10.58
N ASN A 149 10.95 -2.21 11.28
CA ASN A 149 12.09 -2.94 11.80
C ASN A 149 13.10 -3.21 10.67
N THR A 150 14.37 -3.05 10.97
CA THR A 150 15.47 -3.56 10.15
C THR A 150 15.73 -5.03 10.49
N PRO A 151 16.47 -5.78 9.63
CA PRO A 151 16.97 -7.11 9.96
C PRO A 151 17.78 -7.19 11.27
N LEU A 152 18.33 -6.07 11.73
CA LEU A 152 19.11 -5.98 12.98
C LEU A 152 18.22 -5.78 14.21
N THR A 153 17.06 -5.14 14.03
CA THR A 153 16.18 -4.70 15.13
C THR A 153 14.97 -5.61 15.35
N THR A 154 14.51 -6.32 14.31
CA THR A 154 13.38 -7.25 14.40
C THR A 154 13.53 -8.26 15.54
N LEU A 155 12.44 -8.42 16.31
CA LEU A 155 12.33 -9.42 17.38
C LEU A 155 11.95 -10.82 16.86
N THR A 156 11.29 -10.89 15.70
CA THR A 156 10.69 -12.12 15.17
C THR A 156 11.48 -12.75 14.02
N GLY A 157 12.23 -11.92 13.28
CA GLY A 157 12.88 -12.29 12.03
C GLY A 157 11.93 -12.37 10.82
N ASN A 158 10.64 -12.08 11.01
CA ASN A 158 9.65 -12.10 9.94
C ASN A 158 9.77 -10.83 9.08
N LEU A 159 9.87 -10.98 7.76
CA LEU A 159 10.07 -9.87 6.82
C LEU A 159 8.82 -9.01 6.60
N HIS A 160 7.62 -9.49 6.94
CA HIS A 160 6.39 -8.69 6.85
C HIS A 160 6.39 -7.47 7.78
N GLY A 161 7.13 -7.50 8.89
CA GLY A 161 7.31 -6.34 9.79
C GLY A 161 8.56 -5.51 9.50
N GLN A 162 9.17 -5.69 8.33
CA GLN A 162 10.38 -4.99 7.91
C GLN A 162 10.31 -4.24 6.55
N PRO A 163 9.20 -4.25 5.76
CA PRO A 163 9.22 -3.78 4.38
C PRO A 163 9.70 -2.33 4.23
N VAL A 164 9.29 -1.42 5.13
CA VAL A 164 9.62 0.00 5.00
C VAL A 164 11.11 0.25 5.20
N SER A 165 11.79 -0.55 6.03
CA SER A 165 13.23 -0.41 6.24
C SER A 165 14.03 -0.57 4.94
N PHE A 166 13.59 -1.45 4.04
CA PHE A 166 14.24 -1.68 2.74
C PHE A 166 13.93 -0.61 1.70
N LEU A 167 12.91 0.22 1.93
CA LEU A 167 12.42 1.22 0.97
C LEU A 167 12.85 2.64 1.32
N LEU A 168 13.18 2.90 2.58
CA LEU A 168 13.56 4.21 3.08
C LEU A 168 15.02 4.53 2.79
N ARG A 169 15.30 5.65 2.11
CA ARG A 169 16.65 6.07 1.75
C ARG A 169 17.52 6.36 2.97
N GLU A 170 16.96 6.97 3.99
CA GLU A 170 17.66 7.41 5.20
C GLU A 170 18.06 6.25 6.13
N LEU A 171 17.53 5.04 5.91
CA LEU A 171 17.87 3.82 6.66
C LEU A 171 18.92 2.94 5.96
N GLN A 172 19.38 3.29 4.75
CA GLN A 172 20.25 2.45 3.94
C GLN A 172 21.51 1.95 4.66
N ASP A 173 22.17 2.82 5.44
CA ASP A 173 23.39 2.48 6.16
C ASP A 173 23.13 1.64 7.42
N LYS A 174 21.86 1.50 7.84
CA LYS A 174 21.41 0.70 8.99
C LYS A 174 20.79 -0.64 8.61
N VAL A 175 20.56 -0.89 7.32
CA VAL A 175 19.92 -2.11 6.82
C VAL A 175 20.98 -3.00 6.15
N PRO A 176 21.26 -4.20 6.69
CA PRO A 176 22.21 -5.10 6.06
C PRO A 176 21.66 -5.67 4.76
N GLN A 177 22.57 -5.94 3.80
CA GLN A 177 22.20 -6.56 2.54
C GLN A 177 21.84 -8.03 2.75
N LEU A 178 20.55 -8.37 2.60
CA LEU A 178 20.07 -9.75 2.65
C LEU A 178 20.28 -10.49 1.32
N PRO A 179 20.46 -11.83 1.34
CA PRO A 179 20.40 -12.65 0.14
C PRO A 179 19.06 -12.49 -0.59
N GLY A 180 19.09 -12.25 -1.89
CA GLY A 180 17.89 -12.03 -2.72
C GLY A 180 17.36 -10.59 -2.72
N PHE A 181 17.97 -9.67 -1.99
CA PHE A 181 17.51 -8.27 -1.85
C PHE A 181 18.36 -7.25 -2.63
N SER A 182 19.40 -7.68 -3.35
CA SER A 182 20.38 -6.77 -3.99
C SER A 182 19.81 -5.94 -5.15
N TRP A 183 18.62 -6.31 -5.65
CA TRP A 183 17.92 -5.58 -6.70
C TRP A 183 17.14 -4.36 -6.15
N ILE A 184 16.89 -4.31 -4.83
CA ILE A 184 16.11 -3.25 -4.19
C ILE A 184 16.94 -1.98 -4.18
N LYS A 185 16.32 -0.89 -4.64
CA LYS A 185 16.85 0.47 -4.56
C LYS A 185 15.89 1.29 -3.72
N PRO A 186 16.26 1.74 -2.52
CA PRO A 186 15.35 2.48 -1.66
C PRO A 186 14.83 3.74 -2.37
N CYS A 187 13.51 3.87 -2.40
CA CYS A 187 12.81 4.76 -3.32
C CYS A 187 11.95 5.81 -2.60
N ILE A 188 11.84 5.72 -1.28
CA ILE A 188 11.07 6.67 -0.45
C ILE A 188 12.02 7.41 0.48
N SER A 189 11.71 8.67 0.77
CA SER A 189 12.36 9.45 1.83
C SER A 189 11.42 9.59 3.02
N SER A 190 11.93 9.72 4.25
CA SER A 190 11.11 9.86 5.47
C SER A 190 9.94 10.86 5.41
N PRO A 191 10.06 12.07 4.83
CA PRO A 191 8.91 13.00 4.72
C PRO A 191 7.85 12.58 3.68
N ASN A 192 8.09 11.51 2.91
CA ASN A 192 7.21 11.04 1.85
C ASN A 192 6.37 9.81 2.26
N ILE A 193 6.36 9.45 3.53
CA ILE A 193 5.50 8.41 4.10
C ILE A 193 4.80 8.96 5.36
N VAL A 194 3.51 8.69 5.48
CA VAL A 194 2.72 8.99 6.68
C VAL A 194 2.00 7.71 7.12
N TYR A 195 2.10 7.37 8.39
CA TYR A 195 1.36 6.26 8.99
C TYR A 195 0.03 6.71 9.59
N ILE A 196 -0.99 5.86 9.53
CA ILE A 196 -2.31 6.07 10.14
C ILE A 196 -2.75 4.77 10.81
N GLY A 197 -3.08 4.82 12.10
CA GLY A 197 -3.65 3.68 12.84
C GLY A 197 -2.69 2.95 13.79
N LEU A 198 -1.45 3.47 13.94
CA LEU A 198 -0.42 2.83 14.76
C LEU A 198 -0.89 2.63 16.21
N ARG A 199 -0.68 1.42 16.73
CA ARG A 199 -1.01 1.06 18.12
C ARG A 199 -0.20 -0.11 18.69
N ASP A 200 0.58 -0.80 17.87
CA ASP A 200 1.57 -1.78 18.33
C ASP A 200 2.89 -1.52 17.60
N VAL A 201 3.82 -0.87 18.29
CA VAL A 201 5.08 -0.37 17.70
C VAL A 201 6.22 -0.81 18.59
N ASP A 202 7.18 -1.54 18.02
CA ASP A 202 8.35 -1.99 18.77
C ASP A 202 9.19 -0.79 19.24
N PRO A 203 9.94 -0.88 20.36
CA PRO A 203 10.81 0.20 20.81
C PRO A 203 11.82 0.67 19.76
N ALA A 204 12.34 -0.25 18.95
CA ALA A 204 13.28 0.07 17.88
C ALA A 204 12.60 0.80 16.71
N GLU A 205 11.37 0.43 16.37
CA GLU A 205 10.57 1.13 15.37
C GLU A 205 10.22 2.54 15.83
N HIS A 206 9.78 2.70 17.08
CA HIS A 206 9.53 4.02 17.64
C HIS A 206 10.80 4.90 17.63
N PHE A 207 11.96 4.32 17.93
CA PHE A 207 13.23 5.03 17.79
C PHE A 207 13.48 5.50 16.34
N ILE A 208 13.26 4.64 15.35
CA ILE A 208 13.39 4.99 13.93
C ILE A 208 12.41 6.11 13.55
N LEU A 209 11.12 5.97 13.90
CA LEU A 209 10.10 6.98 13.61
C LEU A 209 10.50 8.36 14.13
N LYS A 210 10.99 8.43 15.39
CA LYS A 210 11.43 9.68 16.00
C LYS A 210 12.75 10.21 15.43
N ASN A 211 13.73 9.35 15.23
CA ASN A 211 15.06 9.77 14.78
C ASN A 211 15.06 10.30 13.34
N TYR A 212 14.17 9.80 12.49
CA TYR A 212 14.05 10.20 11.09
C TYR A 212 12.87 11.15 10.81
N ASP A 213 12.22 11.63 11.87
CA ASP A 213 11.07 12.54 11.82
C ASP A 213 9.96 12.05 10.87
N ILE A 214 9.71 10.73 10.90
CA ILE A 214 8.65 10.12 10.11
C ILE A 214 7.32 10.44 10.76
N GLN A 215 6.42 11.03 9.98
CA GLN A 215 5.13 11.48 10.48
C GLN A 215 4.17 10.29 10.60
N TYR A 216 3.42 10.25 11.70
CA TYR A 216 2.45 9.20 11.97
C TYR A 216 1.29 9.75 12.81
N PHE A 217 0.14 9.11 12.64
CA PHE A 217 -1.05 9.29 13.47
C PHE A 217 -1.39 7.96 14.10
N SER A 218 -1.09 7.83 15.39
CA SER A 218 -1.50 6.68 16.19
C SER A 218 -3.02 6.67 16.40
N MET A 219 -3.57 5.57 16.90
CA MET A 219 -4.98 5.55 17.31
C MET A 219 -5.31 6.64 18.35
N ARG A 220 -4.37 6.99 19.23
CA ARG A 220 -4.54 8.10 20.18
C ARG A 220 -4.67 9.46 19.48
N ASP A 221 -3.91 9.68 18.40
CA ASP A 221 -4.00 10.91 17.63
C ASP A 221 -5.34 10.98 16.89
N ILE A 222 -5.82 9.84 16.38
CA ILE A 222 -7.16 9.73 15.78
C ILE A 222 -8.26 10.02 16.81
N ASP A 223 -8.16 9.48 18.03
CA ASP A 223 -9.10 9.77 19.13
C ASP A 223 -9.17 11.27 19.45
N GLN A 224 -8.02 11.95 19.42
CA GLN A 224 -7.91 13.36 19.79
C GLN A 224 -8.34 14.32 18.68
N LEU A 225 -7.95 14.01 17.43
CA LEU A 225 -8.12 14.90 16.28
C LEU A 225 -9.39 14.60 15.49
N GLY A 226 -9.86 13.36 15.52
CA GLY A 226 -10.82 12.80 14.59
C GLY A 226 -10.20 12.50 13.22
N ILE A 227 -10.69 11.46 12.56
CA ILE A 227 -10.10 10.96 11.30
C ILE A 227 -10.09 12.01 10.17
N GLN A 228 -11.07 12.93 10.14
CA GLN A 228 -11.08 14.05 9.20
C GLN A 228 -9.80 14.88 9.30
N LYS A 229 -9.44 15.29 10.51
CA LYS A 229 -8.29 16.17 10.70
C LYS A 229 -6.97 15.45 10.44
N VAL A 230 -6.93 14.15 10.71
CA VAL A 230 -5.81 13.27 10.35
C VAL A 230 -5.61 13.24 8.83
N MET A 231 -6.67 13.10 8.03
CA MET A 231 -6.56 13.10 6.56
C MET A 231 -6.12 14.46 6.01
N GLU A 232 -6.70 15.56 6.53
CA GLU A 232 -6.28 16.93 6.17
C GLU A 232 -4.76 17.12 6.39
N GLN A 233 -4.26 16.79 7.58
CA GLN A 233 -2.84 16.93 7.90
C GLN A 233 -1.96 15.99 7.08
N THR A 234 -2.42 14.75 6.83
CA THR A 234 -1.72 13.79 5.98
C THR A 234 -1.49 14.36 4.58
N PHE A 235 -2.52 14.96 3.98
CA PHE A 235 -2.40 15.57 2.66
C PHE A 235 -1.56 16.85 2.67
N ASP A 236 -1.68 17.69 3.69
CA ASP A 236 -0.82 18.87 3.84
C ASP A 236 0.67 18.49 3.84
N LEU A 237 1.02 17.41 4.56
CA LEU A 237 2.38 16.87 4.64
C LEU A 237 2.85 16.30 3.30
N LEU A 238 2.03 15.49 2.63
CA LEU A 238 2.45 14.72 1.46
C LEU A 238 2.32 15.48 0.13
N ILE A 239 1.19 16.17 -0.06
CA ILE A 239 0.78 16.79 -1.34
C ILE A 239 0.41 18.28 -1.23
N GLY A 240 0.48 18.88 -0.04
CA GLY A 240 0.12 20.30 0.17
C GLY A 240 0.99 21.29 -0.61
N LYS A 241 2.21 20.90 -1.00
CA LYS A 241 3.11 21.73 -1.82
C LYS A 241 2.97 21.50 -3.32
N ARG A 242 2.56 20.29 -3.74
CA ARG A 242 2.46 19.87 -5.14
C ARG A 242 1.74 18.53 -5.25
N GLN A 243 1.08 18.32 -6.38
CA GLN A 243 0.42 17.06 -6.73
C GLN A 243 1.44 15.95 -6.98
N ARG A 244 1.18 14.77 -6.42
CA ARG A 244 2.09 13.60 -6.47
C ARG A 244 1.27 12.31 -6.54
N PRO A 245 1.80 11.24 -7.16
CA PRO A 245 1.17 9.92 -7.10
C PRO A 245 1.12 9.40 -5.66
N ILE A 246 -0.04 8.93 -5.22
CA ILE A 246 -0.22 8.31 -3.89
C ILE A 246 -0.12 6.79 -4.04
N HIS A 247 0.66 6.15 -3.18
CA HIS A 247 0.61 4.72 -2.94
C HIS A 247 -0.04 4.47 -1.58
N LEU A 248 -1.24 3.89 -1.59
CA LEU A 248 -1.91 3.44 -0.38
C LEU A 248 -1.48 2.00 -0.10
N SER A 249 -0.74 1.79 0.99
CA SER A 249 -0.51 0.46 1.57
C SER A 249 -1.47 0.33 2.75
N PHE A 250 -2.39 -0.63 2.70
CA PHE A 250 -3.44 -0.79 3.70
C PHE A 250 -3.39 -2.21 4.25
N ASP A 251 -2.90 -2.39 5.48
CA ASP A 251 -3.05 -3.64 6.21
C ASP A 251 -4.46 -3.73 6.80
N ILE A 252 -5.10 -4.88 6.62
CA ILE A 252 -6.45 -5.11 7.12
C ILE A 252 -6.49 -5.09 8.65
N ASP A 253 -5.37 -5.37 9.33
CA ASP A 253 -5.29 -5.31 10.78
C ASP A 253 -5.25 -3.89 11.34
N ALA A 254 -5.22 -2.85 10.49
CA ALA A 254 -5.49 -1.48 10.92
C ALA A 254 -6.90 -1.34 11.52
N PHE A 255 -7.87 -2.10 10.99
CA PHE A 255 -9.21 -2.18 11.57
C PHE A 255 -9.21 -2.91 12.91
N ASP A 256 -10.19 -2.57 13.76
CA ASP A 256 -10.39 -3.31 14.99
C ASP A 256 -10.67 -4.82 14.69
N PRO A 257 -10.13 -5.76 15.49
CA PRO A 257 -10.33 -7.19 15.28
C PRO A 257 -11.80 -7.66 15.30
N THR A 258 -12.71 -6.87 15.89
CA THR A 258 -14.16 -7.14 15.80
C THR A 258 -14.71 -6.99 14.38
N LEU A 259 -14.05 -6.22 13.52
CA LEU A 259 -14.39 -6.00 12.12
C LEU A 259 -13.55 -6.85 11.17
N ALA A 260 -12.26 -7.01 11.47
CA ALA A 260 -11.29 -7.74 10.66
C ALA A 260 -10.63 -8.90 11.44
N PRO A 261 -11.38 -9.92 11.86
CA PRO A 261 -10.82 -11.00 12.70
C PRO A 261 -9.87 -11.93 11.94
N ALA A 262 -9.96 -11.99 10.60
CA ALA A 262 -9.18 -12.89 9.76
C ALA A 262 -7.82 -12.26 9.36
N THR A 263 -6.97 -11.98 10.36
CA THR A 263 -5.61 -11.44 10.17
C THR A 263 -4.57 -12.12 11.07
N GLY A 264 -3.29 -11.95 10.74
CA GLY A 264 -2.15 -12.63 11.39
C GLY A 264 -1.79 -12.07 12.77
N THR A 265 -1.94 -10.75 12.96
CA THR A 265 -1.51 -10.02 14.16
C THR A 265 -2.60 -9.05 14.63
N PRO A 266 -3.77 -9.52 15.09
CA PRO A 266 -4.86 -8.64 15.49
C PRO A 266 -4.50 -7.83 16.75
N VAL A 267 -4.67 -6.50 16.69
CA VAL A 267 -4.47 -5.59 17.82
C VAL A 267 -5.76 -4.83 18.12
N VAL A 268 -6.26 -4.91 19.36
CA VAL A 268 -7.52 -4.27 19.80
C VAL A 268 -7.45 -2.74 19.76
N GLY A 269 -8.61 -2.08 19.63
CA GLY A 269 -8.71 -0.62 19.61
C GLY A 269 -8.28 -0.04 18.27
N GLY A 270 -8.62 -0.73 17.18
CA GLY A 270 -8.28 -0.30 15.81
C GLY A 270 -9.32 0.63 15.19
N LEU A 271 -9.12 0.94 13.91
CA LEU A 271 -10.04 1.76 13.15
C LEU A 271 -11.45 1.16 13.16
N THR A 272 -12.44 2.03 13.28
CA THR A 272 -13.83 1.66 13.00
C THR A 272 -14.05 1.52 11.50
N TYR A 273 -15.13 0.83 11.11
CA TYR A 273 -15.52 0.70 9.71
C TYR A 273 -15.64 2.08 9.03
N ARG A 274 -16.24 3.06 9.72
CA ARG A 274 -16.46 4.41 9.20
C ARG A 274 -15.16 5.16 8.97
N GLU A 275 -14.18 5.02 9.85
CA GLU A 275 -12.89 5.70 9.70
C GLU A 275 -12.10 5.10 8.53
N GLY A 276 -12.05 3.78 8.40
CA GLY A 276 -11.42 3.16 7.24
C GLY A 276 -12.08 3.54 5.91
N MET A 277 -13.41 3.62 5.86
CA MET A 277 -14.11 4.16 4.68
C MET A 277 -13.74 5.62 4.43
N TYR A 278 -13.76 6.46 5.46
CA TYR A 278 -13.41 7.87 5.34
C TYR A 278 -12.00 8.08 4.79
N ILE A 279 -11.01 7.32 5.26
CA ILE A 279 -9.64 7.35 4.70
C ILE A 279 -9.66 7.08 3.19
N THR A 280 -10.39 6.04 2.75
CA THR A 280 -10.44 5.68 1.32
C THR A 280 -11.23 6.66 0.46
N GLU A 281 -12.28 7.27 1.01
CA GLU A 281 -13.07 8.32 0.35
C GLU A 281 -12.22 9.58 0.13
N GLU A 282 -11.46 9.98 1.15
CA GLU A 282 -10.57 11.15 1.05
C GLU A 282 -9.42 10.92 0.07
N ILE A 283 -8.83 9.72 0.03
CA ILE A 283 -7.82 9.37 -0.98
C ILE A 283 -8.40 9.36 -2.39
N HIS A 284 -9.67 8.97 -2.58
CA HIS A 284 -10.33 9.05 -3.88
C HIS A 284 -10.54 10.50 -4.35
N ASN A 285 -10.72 11.43 -3.42
CA ASN A 285 -11.03 12.83 -3.70
C ASN A 285 -9.80 13.68 -4.12
N THR A 286 -8.58 13.14 -4.03
CA THR A 286 -7.33 13.82 -4.46
C THR A 286 -7.18 13.84 -5.98
#